data_AF-A0A023X6F5-F1
#
_entry.id   AF-A0A023X6F5-F1
#
_cell.length_a   1.000
_cell.length_b   1.000
_cell.length_c   1.000
_cell.angle_alpha   90.00
_cell.angle_beta   90.00
_cell.angle_gamma   90.00
#
_symmetry.space_group_name_H-M   'P 1'
#
loop_
_entity.id
_entity.type
_entity.pdbx_description
1 polymer ?
#
loop_
_entity_poly.entity_id
_entity_poly.type
_entity_poly.pdbx_seq_one_letter_code
_entity_poly.pdbx_strand_id
1 'polypeptide(L)'
;MQELSAGVRARNFELPDEQTMPWILSGELEIGAVVLVFYGGDWSAYDNGQLAGLARGFEEFDRRRVNLAAISVDPPASSLALKNKLILPFPLLTDPYGEVARLYGLWNEREAEVRPGLVAIDADGTIRSTLVGDDLADRPTEDQISETIRSLKGRTPGARPARRLGEPEVQVTSDQVPEPDNSAPQMLSLERLVSYFDGAITATQILGSRLETRRRSRSTLAETERIGKTLRLYRDYLRETAWMHGLDF
;
A
#
# COMPACT_ATOMS: atom_id res chain seq x y z
N MET A 1 12.63 -3.97 17.22
CA MET A 1 12.25 -3.68 15.83
C MET A 1 13.39 -2.86 15.24
N GLN A 2 14.09 -3.36 14.22
CA GLN A 2 15.23 -2.65 13.66
C GLN A 2 14.68 -1.61 12.69
N GLU A 3 14.64 -0.34 13.09
CA GLU A 3 14.34 0.75 12.17
C GLU A 3 15.38 0.71 11.03
N LEU A 4 14.92 0.59 9.78
CA LEU A 4 15.78 0.77 8.62
C LEU A 4 16.37 2.17 8.69
N SER A 5 17.63 2.25 9.11
CA SER A 5 18.31 3.52 9.29
C SER A 5 18.67 4.12 7.94
N ALA A 6 18.48 5.43 7.77
CA ALA A 6 18.96 6.14 6.60
C ALA A 6 20.46 5.89 6.40
N GLY A 7 20.88 5.66 5.16
CA GLY A 7 22.26 5.36 4.79
C GLY A 7 22.62 3.87 4.74
N VAL A 8 21.71 2.97 5.11
CA VAL A 8 21.89 1.52 4.94
C VAL A 8 21.60 1.12 3.50
N ARG A 9 22.28 0.09 3.00
CA ARG A 9 21.99 -0.49 1.68
C ARG A 9 20.65 -1.24 1.69
N ALA A 10 19.84 -0.97 0.68
CA ALA A 10 18.65 -1.75 0.37
C ALA A 10 19.01 -3.20 0.11
N ARG A 11 18.12 -4.11 0.51
CA ARG A 11 18.29 -5.55 0.29
C ARG A 11 17.54 -5.94 -0.98
N ASN A 12 18.20 -6.72 -1.84
CA ASN A 12 17.63 -7.05 -3.14
C ASN A 12 16.47 -8.03 -2.99
N PHE A 13 15.48 -7.93 -3.88
CA PHE A 13 14.38 -8.88 -3.96
C PHE A 13 13.84 -8.95 -5.40
N GLU A 14 13.11 -10.03 -5.64
CA GLU A 14 12.30 -10.25 -6.83
C GLU A 14 10.89 -10.67 -6.41
N LEU A 15 9.90 -9.96 -6.92
CA LEU A 15 8.48 -10.27 -6.71
C LEU A 15 7.76 -10.25 -8.07
N PRO A 16 6.68 -11.03 -8.24
CA PRO A 16 5.84 -10.91 -9.42
C PRO A 16 4.95 -9.66 -9.31
N ASP A 17 4.77 -8.98 -10.44
CA ASP A 17 3.80 -7.90 -10.58
C ASP A 17 2.37 -8.43 -10.78
N GLU A 18 1.41 -7.52 -10.98
CA GLU A 18 0.01 -7.86 -11.18
C GLU A 18 -0.27 -8.66 -12.48
N GLN A 19 0.69 -8.71 -13.40
CA GLN A 19 0.67 -9.49 -14.64
C GLN A 19 1.51 -10.77 -14.51
N THR A 20 1.95 -11.11 -13.29
CA THR A 20 2.83 -12.25 -12.98
C THR A 20 4.22 -12.18 -13.61
N MET A 21 4.65 -10.98 -14.02
CA MET A 21 5.96 -10.73 -14.57
C MET A 21 6.96 -10.44 -13.44
N PRO A 22 8.21 -10.92 -13.53
CA PRO A 22 9.20 -10.68 -12.50
C PRO A 22 9.61 -9.20 -12.46
N TRP A 23 9.59 -8.63 -11.26
CA TRP A 23 10.06 -7.29 -10.96
C TRP A 23 11.22 -7.38 -9.96
N ILE A 24 12.38 -6.84 -10.33
CA ILE A 24 13.63 -6.99 -9.56
C ILE A 24 14.17 -5.62 -9.16
N LEU A 25 14.32 -5.38 -7.86
CA LEU A 25 14.76 -4.08 -7.34
C LEU A 25 16.09 -3.62 -7.96
N SER A 26 17.06 -4.51 -8.12
CA SER A 26 18.35 -4.17 -8.71
C SER A 26 18.25 -3.67 -10.15
N GLY A 27 17.34 -4.21 -10.95
CA GLY A 27 17.14 -3.77 -12.34
C GLY A 27 16.53 -2.37 -12.40
N GLU A 28 15.61 -2.09 -11.49
CA GLU A 28 14.91 -0.80 -11.40
C GLU A 28 15.85 0.32 -10.93
N LEU A 29 16.77 0.00 -10.02
CA LEU A 29 17.81 0.93 -9.60
C LEU A 29 18.83 1.26 -10.70
N GLU A 30 18.94 0.43 -11.73
CA GLU A 30 19.72 0.80 -12.92
C GLU A 30 19.01 1.91 -13.72
N ILE A 31 17.69 1.99 -13.69
CA ILE A 31 16.93 3.02 -14.41
C ILE A 31 16.93 4.33 -13.61
N GLY A 32 16.67 4.28 -12.31
CA GLY A 32 16.46 5.46 -11.48
C GLY A 32 16.46 5.16 -9.99
N ALA A 33 16.10 6.17 -9.18
CA ALA A 33 15.81 5.93 -7.77
C ALA A 33 14.49 5.16 -7.65
N VAL A 34 14.29 4.42 -6.56
CA VAL A 34 13.08 3.60 -6.36
C VAL A 34 12.37 4.04 -5.10
N VAL A 35 11.04 4.14 -5.18
CA VAL A 35 10.15 4.28 -4.04
C VAL A 35 9.27 3.03 -3.97
N LEU A 36 9.31 2.35 -2.82
CA LEU A 36 8.47 1.20 -2.52
C LEU A 36 7.37 1.65 -1.56
N VAL A 37 6.11 1.34 -1.88
CA VAL A 37 4.95 1.65 -1.05
C VAL A 37 4.33 0.37 -0.55
N PHE A 38 4.33 0.16 0.75
CA PHE A 38 3.78 -1.02 1.39
C PHE A 38 2.36 -0.71 1.86
N TYR A 39 1.40 -1.56 1.48
CA TYR A 39 -0.02 -1.38 1.79
C TYR A 39 -0.66 -2.68 2.27
N GLY A 40 -1.72 -2.57 3.08
CA GLY A 40 -2.32 -3.70 3.79
C GLY A 40 -3.21 -4.58 2.89
N GLY A 41 -3.95 -3.97 1.96
CA GLY A 41 -4.58 -4.68 0.85
C GLY A 41 -5.69 -3.90 0.14
N ASP A 42 -6.19 -4.45 -0.97
CA ASP A 42 -7.16 -3.81 -1.88
C ASP A 42 -8.52 -3.42 -1.26
N TRP A 43 -8.88 -4.09 -0.17
CA TRP A 43 -10.10 -3.90 0.62
C TRP A 43 -10.07 -2.61 1.45
N SER A 44 -8.88 -2.06 1.73
CA SER A 44 -8.68 -0.91 2.61
C SER A 44 -8.97 0.41 1.91
N ALA A 45 -9.87 1.22 2.49
CA ALA A 45 -10.18 2.55 1.97
C ALA A 45 -9.00 3.51 2.10
N TYR A 46 -8.19 3.37 3.16
CA TYR A 46 -6.99 4.17 3.39
C TYR A 46 -5.91 3.88 2.34
N ASP A 47 -5.66 2.60 2.04
CA ASP A 47 -4.69 2.20 1.02
C ASP A 47 -5.14 2.65 -0.37
N ASN A 48 -6.42 2.42 -0.69
CA ASN A 48 -6.99 2.89 -1.96
C ASN A 48 -6.88 4.41 -2.12
N GLY A 49 -7.08 5.17 -1.05
CA GLY A 49 -6.91 6.63 -1.03
C GLY A 49 -5.47 7.05 -1.25
N GLN A 50 -4.51 6.39 -0.58
CA GLN A 50 -3.09 6.67 -0.72
C GLN A 50 -2.59 6.35 -2.14
N LEU A 51 -2.91 5.18 -2.67
CA LEU A 51 -2.52 4.77 -4.03
C LEU A 51 -3.12 5.70 -5.10
N ALA A 52 -4.38 6.11 -4.94
CA ALA A 52 -4.98 7.10 -5.81
C ALA A 52 -4.31 8.48 -5.69
N GLY A 53 -3.86 8.87 -4.49
CA GLY A 53 -3.06 10.08 -4.28
C GLY A 53 -1.73 10.04 -5.02
N LEU A 54 -1.00 8.92 -4.91
CA LEU A 54 0.25 8.70 -5.62
C LEU A 54 0.05 8.72 -7.14
N ALA A 55 -1.02 8.11 -7.65
CA ALA A 55 -1.35 8.16 -9.07
C ALA A 55 -1.60 9.59 -9.58
N ARG A 56 -2.29 10.44 -8.80
CA ARG A 56 -2.47 11.87 -9.14
C ARG A 56 -1.15 12.63 -9.19
N GLY A 57 -0.20 12.30 -8.31
CA GLY A 57 1.12 12.92 -8.22
C GLY A 57 2.21 12.28 -9.08
N PHE A 58 1.88 11.25 -9.87
CA PHE A 58 2.87 10.40 -10.53
C PHE A 58 3.81 11.15 -11.49
N GLU A 59 3.35 12.26 -12.08
CA GLU A 59 4.17 13.09 -12.96
C GLU A 59 5.46 13.61 -12.26
N GLU A 60 5.43 13.85 -10.94
CA GLU A 60 6.64 14.26 -10.21
C GLU A 60 7.69 13.14 -10.13
N PHE A 61 7.25 11.89 -10.00
CA PHE A 61 8.12 10.71 -10.01
C PHE A 61 8.77 10.55 -11.38
N ASP A 62 7.98 10.61 -12.45
CA ASP A 62 8.46 10.45 -13.83
C ASP A 62 9.47 11.53 -14.22
N ARG A 63 9.15 12.82 -13.94
CA ARG A 63 10.08 13.94 -14.21
C ARG A 63 11.44 13.79 -13.51
N ARG A 64 11.48 13.11 -12.36
CA ARG A 64 12.69 12.88 -11.57
C ARG A 64 13.35 11.53 -11.83
N ARG A 65 12.78 10.70 -12.71
CA ARG A 65 13.20 9.32 -12.96
C ARG A 65 13.24 8.51 -11.67
N VAL A 66 12.16 8.61 -10.91
CA VAL A 66 11.92 7.79 -9.73
C VAL A 66 10.90 6.73 -10.11
N ASN A 67 11.29 5.47 -10.02
CA ASN A 67 10.40 4.35 -10.23
C ASN A 67 9.59 4.14 -8.94
N LEU A 68 8.29 3.94 -9.08
CA LEU A 68 7.38 3.67 -7.97
C LEU A 68 6.85 2.24 -8.13
N ALA A 69 6.82 1.47 -7.04
CA ALA A 69 6.14 0.18 -6.99
C ALA A 69 5.40 0.07 -5.65
N ALA A 70 4.21 -0.51 -5.67
CA ALA A 70 3.44 -0.76 -4.46
C ALA A 70 3.37 -2.27 -4.16
N ILE A 71 3.50 -2.66 -2.90
CA ILE A 71 3.69 -4.04 -2.45
C ILE A 71 2.63 -4.38 -1.40
N SER A 72 1.93 -5.50 -1.58
CA SER A 72 1.05 -6.10 -0.58
C SER A 72 1.10 -7.62 -0.63
N VAL A 73 0.37 -8.27 0.28
CA VAL A 73 0.14 -9.73 0.25
C VAL A 73 -0.97 -10.14 -0.74
N ASP A 74 -1.59 -9.18 -1.42
CA ASP A 74 -2.72 -9.46 -2.31
C ASP A 74 -2.27 -10.27 -3.53
N PRO A 75 -3.08 -11.24 -3.98
CA PRO A 75 -2.77 -12.01 -5.18
C PRO A 75 -2.75 -11.11 -6.43
N PRO A 76 -2.06 -11.52 -7.52
CA PRO A 76 -1.90 -10.72 -8.72
C PRO A 76 -3.24 -10.32 -9.35
N ALA A 77 -4.24 -11.19 -9.29
CA ALA A 77 -5.59 -10.90 -9.79
C ALA A 77 -6.27 -9.74 -9.04
N SER A 78 -6.16 -9.68 -7.71
CA SER A 78 -6.67 -8.58 -6.88
C SER A 78 -5.91 -7.29 -7.17
N SER A 79 -4.57 -7.39 -7.21
CA SER A 79 -3.70 -6.27 -7.59
C SER A 79 -4.06 -5.71 -8.99
N LEU A 80 -4.31 -6.58 -9.98
CA LEU A 80 -4.70 -6.16 -11.33
C LEU A 80 -6.07 -5.47 -11.33
N ALA A 81 -7.04 -5.99 -10.58
CA ALA A 81 -8.35 -5.37 -10.43
C ALA A 81 -8.23 -3.98 -9.79
N LEU A 82 -7.40 -3.84 -8.75
CA LEU A 82 -7.14 -2.57 -8.07
C LEU A 82 -6.45 -1.56 -9.00
N LYS A 83 -5.40 -1.99 -9.72
CA LYS A 83 -4.68 -1.17 -10.71
C LYS A 83 -5.64 -0.60 -11.76
N ASN A 84 -6.52 -1.43 -12.30
CA ASN A 84 -7.51 -1.00 -13.29
C ASN A 84 -8.57 -0.07 -12.69
N LYS A 85 -9.04 -0.36 -11.48
CA LYS A 85 -10.04 0.44 -10.76
C LYS A 85 -9.53 1.86 -10.48
N LEU A 86 -8.27 2.00 -10.07
CA LEU A 86 -7.68 3.28 -9.69
C LEU A 86 -6.84 3.92 -10.80
N ILE A 87 -6.68 3.25 -11.94
CA ILE A 87 -5.87 3.70 -13.08
C ILE A 87 -4.43 3.99 -12.63
N LEU A 88 -3.82 3.03 -11.92
CA LEU A 88 -2.48 3.22 -11.36
C LEU A 88 -1.42 3.12 -12.46
N PRO A 89 -0.53 4.14 -12.60
CA PRO A 89 0.52 4.16 -13.62
C PRO A 89 1.80 3.40 -13.23
N PHE A 90 1.78 2.69 -12.10
CA PHE A 90 2.91 1.95 -11.54
C PHE A 90 2.52 0.48 -11.25
N PRO A 91 3.50 -0.43 -11.15
CA PRO A 91 3.24 -1.84 -10.82
C PRO A 91 2.76 -2.05 -9.38
N LEU A 92 1.94 -3.08 -9.21
CA LEU A 92 1.60 -3.65 -7.90
C LEU A 92 2.26 -5.03 -7.79
N LEU A 93 3.11 -5.21 -6.79
CA LEU A 93 3.89 -6.41 -6.56
C LEU A 93 3.23 -7.27 -5.47
N THR A 94 3.27 -8.57 -5.69
CA THR A 94 2.70 -9.56 -4.77
C THR A 94 3.78 -10.15 -3.88
N ASP A 95 3.71 -9.90 -2.57
CA ASP A 95 4.55 -10.49 -1.52
C ASP A 95 3.70 -11.46 -0.67
N PRO A 96 3.35 -12.65 -1.20
CA PRO A 96 2.27 -13.47 -0.65
C PRO A 96 2.55 -13.95 0.78
N TYR A 97 3.84 -14.03 1.15
CA TYR A 97 4.28 -14.48 2.46
C TYR A 97 4.76 -13.33 3.36
N GLY A 98 4.74 -12.08 2.88
CA GLY A 98 5.23 -10.91 3.63
C GLY A 98 6.75 -10.92 3.86
N GLU A 99 7.52 -11.61 3.03
CA GLU A 99 8.96 -11.76 3.21
C GLU A 99 9.70 -10.45 2.90
N VAL A 100 9.30 -9.75 1.84
CA VAL A 100 9.85 -8.42 1.53
C VAL A 100 9.38 -7.40 2.56
N ALA A 101 8.13 -7.47 3.01
CA ALA A 101 7.65 -6.62 4.11
C ALA A 101 8.49 -6.81 5.38
N ARG A 102 8.82 -8.06 5.76
CA ARG A 102 9.75 -8.35 6.88
C ARG A 102 11.16 -7.83 6.62
N LEU A 103 11.67 -8.05 5.41
CA LEU A 103 13.00 -7.60 4.98
C LEU A 103 13.19 -6.09 5.17
N TYR A 104 12.11 -5.34 4.96
CA TYR A 104 12.07 -3.88 5.11
C TYR A 104 11.47 -3.38 6.43
N GLY A 105 11.24 -4.26 7.42
CA GLY A 105 10.70 -3.86 8.73
C GLY A 105 9.26 -3.31 8.70
N LEU A 106 8.54 -3.57 7.62
CA LEU A 106 7.16 -3.17 7.35
C LEU A 106 6.19 -4.33 7.51
N TRP A 107 6.53 -5.29 8.38
CA TRP A 107 5.67 -6.40 8.75
C TRP A 107 5.32 -6.32 10.23
N ASN A 108 4.04 -6.50 10.53
CA ASN A 108 3.51 -6.67 11.87
C ASN A 108 3.39 -8.16 12.17
N GLU A 109 4.30 -8.70 12.98
CA GLU A 109 4.30 -10.12 13.34
C GLU A 109 3.10 -10.55 14.18
N ARG A 110 2.49 -9.62 14.93
CA ARG A 110 1.33 -9.94 15.78
C ARG A 110 0.09 -10.16 14.94
N GLU A 111 -0.14 -9.28 13.97
CA GLU A 111 -1.32 -9.30 13.12
C GLU A 111 -1.10 -10.05 11.80
N ALA A 112 0.15 -10.48 11.53
CA ALA A 112 0.57 -11.08 10.27
C ALA A 112 0.22 -10.21 9.05
N GLU A 113 0.56 -8.92 9.14
CA GLU A 113 0.14 -7.90 8.18
C GLU A 113 1.26 -6.96 7.76
N VAL A 114 1.10 -6.38 6.57
CA VAL A 114 1.95 -5.31 6.07
C VAL A 114 1.59 -4.01 6.77
N ARG A 115 2.59 -3.38 7.39
CA ARG A 115 2.46 -2.03 7.94
C ARG A 115 2.47 -1.03 6.78
N PRO A 116 1.54 -0.05 6.79
CA PRO A 116 1.54 0.99 5.76
C PRO A 116 2.84 1.79 5.84
N GLY A 117 3.50 1.98 4.71
CA GLY A 117 4.77 2.69 4.71
C GLY A 117 5.36 2.91 3.34
N LEU A 118 6.45 3.68 3.32
CA LEU A 118 7.18 4.07 2.13
C LEU A 118 8.67 3.95 2.39
N VAL A 119 9.38 3.25 1.51
CA VAL A 119 10.85 3.17 1.53
C VAL A 119 11.39 3.86 0.30
N ALA A 120 12.25 4.86 0.49
CA ALA A 120 12.86 5.63 -0.58
C ALA A 120 14.33 5.23 -0.73
N ILE A 121 14.70 4.78 -1.92
CA ILE A 121 15.99 4.18 -2.23
C ILE A 121 16.65 5.00 -3.34
N ASP A 122 17.84 5.55 -3.06
CA ASP A 122 18.67 6.22 -4.07
C ASP A 122 19.08 5.24 -5.17
N ALA A 123 19.38 5.73 -6.38
CA ALA A 123 19.79 4.89 -7.51
C ALA A 123 21.07 4.07 -7.27
N ASP A 124 21.82 4.35 -6.19
CA ASP A 124 22.98 3.55 -5.78
C ASP A 124 22.67 2.40 -4.80
N GLY A 125 21.37 2.20 -4.53
CA GLY A 125 20.84 1.21 -3.60
C GLY A 125 20.91 1.64 -2.13
N THR A 126 21.15 2.91 -1.82
CA THR A 126 21.12 3.40 -0.42
C THR A 126 19.71 3.81 -0.02
N ILE A 127 19.21 3.29 1.10
CA ILE A 127 17.95 3.73 1.70
C ILE A 127 18.14 5.16 2.21
N ARG A 128 17.41 6.11 1.62
CA ARG A 128 17.44 7.52 2.01
C ARG A 128 16.51 7.80 3.17
N SER A 129 15.30 7.27 3.12
CA SER A 129 14.30 7.45 4.17
C SER A 129 13.33 6.28 4.19
N THR A 130 12.70 6.09 5.34
CA THR A 130 11.61 5.14 5.54
C THR A 130 10.54 5.85 6.35
N LEU A 131 9.35 5.94 5.81
CA LEU A 131 8.17 6.51 6.46
C LEU A 131 7.26 5.34 6.80
N VAL A 132 6.97 5.14 8.07
CA VAL A 132 6.13 4.04 8.52
C VAL A 132 4.96 4.62 9.27
N GLY A 133 3.75 4.19 8.92
CA GLY A 133 2.55 4.53 9.68
C GLY A 133 2.56 3.83 11.03
N ASP A 134 2.10 4.55 12.05
CA ASP A 134 1.89 3.98 13.39
C ASP A 134 0.72 3.01 13.41
N ASP A 135 -0.32 3.27 12.60
CA ASP A 135 -1.53 2.47 12.51
C ASP A 135 -2.09 2.34 11.08
N LEU A 136 -3.24 1.66 10.94
CA LEU A 136 -3.91 1.41 9.67
C LEU A 136 -4.44 2.66 8.97
N ALA A 137 -4.60 3.79 9.63
CA ALA A 137 -5.05 5.07 9.05
C ALA A 137 -3.89 6.05 8.85
N ASP A 138 -2.81 5.91 9.61
CA ASP A 138 -1.62 6.75 9.50
C ASP A 138 -0.90 6.52 8.17
N ARG A 139 -0.79 7.58 7.38
CA ARG A 139 -0.21 7.56 6.04
C ARG A 139 0.73 8.74 5.87
N PRO A 140 1.87 8.55 5.19
CA PRO A 140 2.69 9.65 4.73
C PRO A 140 1.85 10.72 4.03
N THR A 141 2.01 11.97 4.46
CA THR A 141 1.31 13.11 3.86
C THR A 141 1.86 13.41 2.48
N GLU A 142 1.08 14.13 1.65
CA GLU A 142 1.54 14.58 0.32
C GLU A 142 2.85 15.40 0.42
N ASP A 143 3.03 16.18 1.49
CA ASP A 143 4.25 16.95 1.74
C ASP A 143 5.45 16.05 2.07
N GLN A 144 5.27 15.06 2.96
CA GLN A 144 6.32 14.10 3.30
C GLN A 144 6.76 13.27 2.08
N ILE A 145 5.79 12.85 1.26
CA ILE A 145 6.06 12.14 0.00
C ILE A 145 6.85 13.06 -0.95
N SER A 146 6.39 14.29 -1.13
CA SER A 146 7.05 15.26 -2.01
C SER A 146 8.48 15.58 -1.56
N GLU A 147 8.71 15.77 -0.27
CA GLU A 147 10.04 15.99 0.31
C GLU A 147 10.94 14.76 0.11
N THR A 148 10.39 13.57 0.33
CA THR A 148 11.10 12.30 0.09
C THR A 148 11.58 12.21 -1.35
N ILE A 149 10.70 12.44 -2.33
CA ILE A 149 11.04 12.43 -3.76
C ILE A 149 12.11 13.49 -4.08
N ARG A 150 12.04 14.66 -3.45
CA ARG A 150 13.04 15.74 -3.63
C ARG A 150 14.42 15.38 -3.09
N SER A 151 14.48 14.60 -2.03
CA SER A 151 15.71 14.17 -1.37
C SER A 151 16.43 13.00 -2.07
N LEU A 152 15.74 12.30 -2.97
CA LEU A 152 16.29 11.16 -3.70
C LEU A 152 17.38 11.60 -4.68
N LYS A 153 18.47 10.84 -4.67
CA LYS A 153 19.54 10.97 -5.67
C LYS A 153 19.27 10.01 -6.81
N GLY A 154 18.95 10.58 -7.96
CA GLY A 154 18.84 9.84 -9.22
C GLY A 154 20.20 9.37 -9.73
N ARG A 155 20.16 8.60 -10.83
CA ARG A 155 21.38 8.11 -11.49
C ARG A 155 22.17 9.28 -12.10
N THR A 156 23.45 9.39 -11.76
CA THR A 156 24.36 10.34 -12.42
C THR A 156 24.80 9.77 -13.77
N PRO A 157 24.59 10.48 -14.91
CA PRO A 157 25.04 10.02 -16.22
C PRO A 157 26.55 9.74 -16.23
N GLY A 158 26.95 8.55 -16.68
CA GLY A 158 28.37 8.14 -16.77
C GLY A 158 28.99 7.63 -15.46
N ALA A 159 28.27 7.65 -14.34
CA ALA A 159 28.71 6.95 -13.12
C ALA A 159 28.70 5.44 -13.38
N ARG A 160 29.74 4.73 -12.89
CA ARG A 160 29.71 3.25 -12.84
C ARG A 160 28.43 2.83 -12.12
N PRO A 161 27.74 1.76 -12.58
CA PRO A 161 26.63 1.22 -11.81
C PRO A 161 27.13 1.02 -10.39
N ALA A 162 26.35 1.49 -9.42
CA ALA A 162 26.66 1.23 -8.02
C ALA A 162 26.91 -0.27 -7.86
N ARG A 163 27.77 -0.66 -6.90
CA ARG A 163 28.00 -2.09 -6.58
C ARG A 163 26.64 -2.78 -6.64
N ARG A 164 26.48 -3.68 -7.62
CA ARG A 164 25.18 -4.31 -7.89
C ARG A 164 24.68 -4.79 -6.54
N LEU A 165 23.43 -4.48 -6.22
CA LEU A 165 22.73 -5.25 -5.22
C LEU A 165 23.01 -6.73 -5.54
N GLY A 166 23.35 -7.52 -4.53
CA GLY A 166 23.66 -8.94 -4.72
C GLY A 166 22.46 -9.69 -5.32
N GLU A 167 22.56 -11.01 -5.41
CA GLU A 167 21.40 -11.82 -5.76
C GLU A 167 20.19 -11.49 -4.85
N PRO A 168 18.94 -11.57 -5.36
CA PRO A 168 17.73 -11.39 -4.56
C PRO A 168 17.79 -12.22 -3.28
N GLU A 169 17.66 -11.56 -2.11
CA GLU A 169 17.55 -12.26 -0.82
C GLU A 169 16.19 -12.95 -0.69
N VAL A 170 15.17 -12.36 -1.32
CA VAL A 170 13.81 -12.90 -1.46
C VAL A 170 13.52 -12.99 -2.94
N GLN A 171 13.07 -14.16 -3.40
CA GLN A 171 12.66 -14.40 -4.77
C GLN A 171 11.36 -15.18 -4.75
N VAL A 172 10.28 -14.51 -5.15
CA VAL A 172 8.98 -15.13 -5.34
C VAL A 172 8.74 -15.24 -6.83
N THR A 173 8.63 -16.47 -7.34
CA THR A 173 8.29 -16.73 -8.73
C THR A 173 6.77 -16.87 -8.90
N SER A 174 6.27 -16.70 -10.12
CA SER A 174 4.82 -16.71 -10.38
C SER A 174 4.12 -18.03 -10.01
N ASP A 175 4.83 -19.16 -10.04
CA ASP A 175 4.36 -20.47 -9.60
C ASP A 175 4.28 -20.64 -8.08
N GLN A 176 4.94 -19.76 -7.32
CA GLN A 176 4.92 -19.76 -5.85
C GLN A 176 3.83 -18.85 -5.26
N VAL A 177 3.16 -18.08 -6.11
CA VAL A 177 2.02 -17.25 -5.72
C VAL A 177 0.80 -18.16 -5.58
N PRO A 178 0.17 -18.24 -4.40
CA PRO A 178 -1.04 -19.02 -4.22
C PRO A 178 -2.13 -18.53 -5.18
N GLU A 179 -2.80 -19.47 -5.84
CA GLU A 179 -4.07 -19.18 -6.51
C GLU A 179 -5.02 -18.53 -5.50
N PRO A 180 -5.75 -17.46 -5.87
CA PRO A 180 -6.67 -16.81 -4.95
C PRO A 180 -7.69 -17.83 -4.44
N ASP A 181 -7.61 -18.13 -3.15
CA ASP A 181 -8.58 -19.02 -2.51
C ASP A 181 -9.93 -18.30 -2.42
N ASN A 182 -10.75 -18.50 -3.45
CA ASN A 182 -12.13 -18.02 -3.50
C ASN A 182 -13.08 -18.87 -2.65
N SER A 183 -12.60 -19.90 -1.94
CA SER A 183 -13.43 -20.86 -1.19
C SER A 183 -13.67 -20.45 0.27
N ALA A 184 -12.86 -19.55 0.83
CA ALA A 184 -13.10 -18.94 2.11
C ALA A 184 -13.05 -17.40 1.99
N PRO A 185 -14.07 -16.64 2.43
CA PRO A 185 -13.93 -15.20 2.50
C PRO A 185 -12.75 -14.89 3.42
N GLN A 186 -11.78 -14.10 2.94
CA GLN A 186 -10.69 -13.60 3.77
C GLN A 186 -11.31 -12.93 5.01
N MET A 187 -11.26 -13.61 6.15
CA MET A 187 -11.83 -13.08 7.38
C MET A 187 -10.92 -11.97 7.87
N LEU A 188 -11.36 -10.73 7.66
CA LEU A 188 -10.76 -9.56 8.28
C LEU A 188 -10.77 -9.74 9.81
N SER A 189 -9.64 -9.44 10.46
CA SER A 189 -9.59 -9.36 11.93
C SER A 189 -10.62 -8.34 12.44
N LEU A 190 -10.99 -8.42 13.73
CA LEU A 190 -11.95 -7.48 14.33
C LEU A 190 -11.51 -6.02 14.14
N GLU A 191 -10.21 -5.75 14.28
CA GLU A 191 -9.59 -4.45 14.05
C GLU A 191 -9.80 -3.96 12.61
N ARG A 192 -9.47 -4.81 11.63
CA ARG A 192 -9.67 -4.50 10.20
C ARG A 192 -11.13 -4.29 9.85
N LEU A 193 -12.03 -5.07 10.44
CA LEU A 193 -13.47 -4.88 10.24
C LEU A 193 -13.88 -3.49 10.74
N VAL A 194 -13.44 -3.08 11.93
CA VAL A 194 -13.74 -1.74 12.45
C VAL A 194 -13.25 -0.65 11.47
N SER A 195 -11.99 -0.71 11.04
CA SER A 195 -11.43 0.27 10.09
C SER A 195 -12.11 0.23 8.71
N TYR A 196 -12.45 -0.95 8.20
CA TYR A 196 -13.19 -1.11 6.95
C TYR A 196 -14.56 -0.43 7.04
N PHE A 197 -15.30 -0.67 8.13
CA PHE A 197 -16.59 -0.02 8.33
C PHE A 197 -16.45 1.49 8.54
N ASP A 198 -15.41 1.98 9.21
CA ASP A 198 -15.14 3.43 9.31
C ASP A 198 -14.91 4.05 7.92
N GLY A 199 -14.13 3.41 7.04
CA GLY A 199 -13.97 3.84 5.65
C GLY A 199 -15.28 3.82 4.85
N ALA A 200 -16.08 2.76 5.00
CA ALA A 200 -17.39 2.66 4.36
C ALA A 200 -18.36 3.76 4.86
N ILE A 201 -18.33 4.08 6.15
CA ILE A 201 -19.11 5.18 6.75
C ILE A 201 -18.68 6.52 6.12
N THR A 202 -17.38 6.81 6.03
CA THR A 202 -16.87 8.02 5.37
C THR A 202 -17.34 8.11 3.92
N ALA A 203 -17.30 7.01 3.17
CA ALA A 203 -17.80 6.97 1.80
C ALA A 203 -19.29 7.33 1.70
N THR A 204 -20.13 6.82 2.63
CA THR A 204 -21.56 7.18 2.65
C THR A 204 -21.80 8.67 2.94
N GLN A 205 -20.99 9.28 3.81
CA GLN A 205 -21.08 10.71 4.12
C GLN A 205 -20.73 11.56 2.89
N ILE A 206 -19.61 11.26 2.24
CA ILE A 206 -19.18 11.96 1.01
C ILE A 206 -20.24 11.83 -0.08
N LEU A 207 -20.81 10.62 -0.26
CA LEU A 207 -21.87 10.39 -1.23
C LEU A 207 -23.12 11.20 -0.91
N GLY A 208 -23.55 11.23 0.36
CA GLY A 208 -24.68 12.04 0.84
C GLY A 208 -24.52 13.52 0.48
N SER A 209 -23.40 14.12 0.84
CA SER A 209 -23.11 15.53 0.54
C SER A 209 -23.14 15.84 -0.97
N ARG A 210 -22.66 14.90 -1.80
CA ARG A 210 -22.70 15.04 -3.27
C ARG A 210 -24.12 14.93 -3.83
N LEU A 211 -24.96 14.07 -3.27
CA LEU A 211 -26.35 13.89 -3.69
C LEU A 211 -27.20 15.12 -3.34
N GLU A 212 -26.97 15.74 -2.17
CA GLU A 212 -27.58 17.01 -1.77
C GLU A 212 -27.23 18.12 -2.76
N THR A 213 -25.94 18.28 -3.05
CA THR A 213 -25.43 19.32 -3.96
C THR A 213 -26.02 19.18 -5.38
N ARG A 214 -26.23 17.95 -5.85
CA ARG A 214 -26.74 17.66 -7.21
C ARG A 214 -28.27 17.60 -7.31
N ARG A 215 -29.02 17.95 -6.25
CA ARG A 215 -30.50 17.90 -6.20
C ARG A 215 -31.08 16.57 -6.71
N ARG A 216 -30.43 15.45 -6.37
CA ARG A 216 -30.94 14.10 -6.69
C ARG A 216 -32.18 13.78 -5.85
N SER A 217 -32.88 12.70 -6.19
CA SER A 217 -34.11 12.28 -5.50
C SER A 217 -33.91 12.20 -3.98
N ARG A 218 -34.83 12.78 -3.21
CA ARG A 218 -34.88 12.67 -1.74
C ARG A 218 -34.82 11.23 -1.26
N SER A 219 -35.39 10.29 -2.02
CA SER A 219 -35.33 8.87 -1.69
C SER A 219 -33.91 8.29 -1.73
N THR A 220 -33.07 8.73 -2.67
CA THR A 220 -31.67 8.28 -2.80
C THR A 220 -30.80 8.81 -1.66
N LEU A 221 -31.05 10.05 -1.24
CA LEU A 221 -30.36 10.64 -0.10
C LEU A 221 -30.73 9.90 1.20
N ALA A 222 -32.03 9.71 1.45
CA ALA A 222 -32.51 8.98 2.62
C ALA A 222 -31.98 7.54 2.69
N GLU A 223 -31.88 6.87 1.54
CA GLU A 223 -31.31 5.52 1.48
C GLU A 223 -29.80 5.51 1.79
N THR A 224 -29.06 6.50 1.30
CA THR A 224 -27.62 6.65 1.61
C THR A 224 -27.39 6.88 3.11
N GLU A 225 -28.21 7.72 3.74
CA GLU A 225 -28.18 7.95 5.20
C GLU A 225 -28.51 6.68 5.99
N ARG A 226 -29.53 5.92 5.54
CA ARG A 226 -29.94 4.65 6.16
C ARG A 226 -28.81 3.62 6.12
N ILE A 227 -28.14 3.48 4.98
CA ILE A 227 -26.97 2.61 4.83
C ILE A 227 -25.87 3.06 5.79
N GLY A 228 -25.53 4.34 5.80
CA GLY A 228 -24.51 4.88 6.72
C GLY A 228 -24.82 4.62 8.19
N LYS A 229 -26.10 4.70 8.60
CA LYS A 229 -26.53 4.37 9.97
C LYS A 229 -26.37 2.88 10.28
N THR A 230 -26.67 2.01 9.32
CA THR A 230 -26.51 0.56 9.46
C THR A 230 -25.04 0.19 9.62
N LEU A 231 -24.16 0.79 8.80
CA LEU A 231 -22.72 0.57 8.89
C LEU A 231 -22.14 1.00 10.25
N ARG A 232 -22.60 2.15 10.78
CA ARG A 232 -22.23 2.60 12.14
C ARG A 232 -22.62 1.59 13.21
N LEU A 233 -23.82 1.05 13.14
CA LEU A 233 -24.29 0.04 14.09
C LEU A 233 -23.41 -1.22 14.05
N TYR A 234 -23.08 -1.71 12.85
CA TYR A 234 -22.18 -2.85 12.69
C TYR A 234 -20.79 -2.58 13.27
N ARG A 235 -20.20 -1.42 12.97
CA ARG A 235 -18.91 -1.00 13.55
C ARG A 235 -18.96 -0.94 15.07
N ASP A 236 -20.04 -0.42 15.66
CA ASP A 236 -20.17 -0.32 17.12
C ASP A 236 -20.18 -1.70 17.78
N TYR A 237 -20.90 -2.67 17.20
CA TYR A 237 -20.86 -4.06 17.65
C TYR A 237 -19.48 -4.70 17.49
N LEU A 238 -18.76 -4.38 16.41
CA LEU A 238 -17.40 -4.87 16.20
C LEU A 238 -16.44 -4.32 17.27
N ARG A 239 -16.54 -3.02 17.60
CA ARG A 239 -15.75 -2.41 18.69
C ARG A 239 -16.07 -3.02 20.04
N GLU A 240 -17.36 -3.22 20.34
CA GLU A 240 -17.79 -3.90 21.57
C GLU A 240 -17.23 -5.33 21.66
N THR A 241 -17.30 -6.08 20.55
CA THR A 241 -16.75 -7.43 20.47
C THR A 241 -15.24 -7.42 20.70
N ALA A 242 -14.51 -6.50 20.06
CA ALA A 242 -13.07 -6.39 20.22
C ALA A 242 -12.67 -6.02 21.66
N TRP A 243 -13.42 -5.11 22.31
CA TRP A 243 -13.26 -4.80 23.73
C TRP A 243 -13.46 -6.03 24.62
N MET A 244 -14.49 -6.85 24.36
CA MET A 244 -14.70 -8.11 25.10
C MET A 244 -13.54 -9.12 24.94
N HIS A 245 -12.80 -9.04 23.83
CA HIS A 245 -11.62 -9.86 23.56
C HIS A 245 -10.30 -9.23 24.02
N GLY A 246 -10.35 -8.13 24.79
CA GLY A 246 -9.16 -7.50 25.38
C GLY A 246 -8.33 -6.69 24.38
N LEU A 247 -8.94 -6.25 23.29
CA LEU A 247 -8.33 -5.32 22.34
C LEU A 247 -8.79 -3.90 22.68
N ASP A 248 -7.85 -2.99 22.96
CA ASP A 248 -8.12 -1.59 23.34
C ASP A 248 -7.86 -0.64 22.15
N PHE A 249 -8.90 0.07 21.71
CA PHE A 249 -8.83 1.14 20.68
C PHE A 249 -9.87 2.24 20.91
#